data_AF-A0A4S5B9F2-F1
#
_entry.id   AF-A0A4S5B9F2-F1
#
_cell.length_a   1.000
_cell.length_b   1.000
_cell.length_c   1.000
_cell.angle_alpha   90.00
_cell.angle_beta   90.00
_cell.angle_gamma   90.00
#
_symmetry.space_group_name_H-M   'P 1'
#
loop_
_entity.id
_entity.type
_entity.pdbx_description
1 polymer ?
#
loop_
_entity_poly.entity_id
_entity_poly.type
_entity_poly.pdbx_seq_one_letter_code
_entity_poly.pdbx_strand_id
1 'polypeptide(L)'
;MALISLDNVSKIYPKGTRPALDDINLDIERGDFVFLVGASGSGKTTLLSLLLREEEATNGEIRVAGNDLRRITNRQVPQYRRSLGFVFQDYKLLNNKTVWENVAFALEVIGTRRSTIKSLVPKVLDTVGLTGKEKNYPHELSGGEQQRVAIARAYVNHPQILLADEPTGNLDPTTSLGIMEVLDAINRTGTTIVMATHNEEIVNSMRKRVVELHNGKIVRDEAHGSYDSALFFPDAEVEAKSDTAHHVLAAATKAIEGSDEPSEGIARLANSVHSGRTGRYGETFAPLENTLTWGKGIPLDEQAAALESTQAFDPFKDESGETAAVADTSVSSAAEPPAPPELPAPPELPAPPEPPAPPANEQSAGEQSAADQTSDDQPAEGAKE
;
A
#
# COMPACT_ATOMS: atom_id res chain seq x y z
N MET A 1 -7.86 17.28 20.00
CA MET A 1 -6.49 16.95 20.45
C MET A 1 -6.01 15.81 19.58
N ALA A 2 -4.82 15.91 19.01
CA ALA A 2 -4.27 14.90 18.10
C ALA A 2 -4.18 13.53 18.79
N LEU A 3 -4.41 12.46 18.02
CA LEU A 3 -4.31 11.09 18.53
C LEU A 3 -2.85 10.67 18.71
N ILE A 4 -1.99 11.11 17.78
CA ILE A 4 -0.53 10.99 17.83
C ILE A 4 0.03 12.40 17.71
N SER A 5 0.94 12.76 18.62
CA SER A 5 1.61 14.06 18.62
C SER A 5 3.08 13.85 18.94
N LEU A 6 3.95 14.40 18.09
CA LEU A 6 5.39 14.41 18.22
C LEU A 6 5.84 15.87 18.32
N ASP A 7 6.51 16.21 19.42
CA ASP A 7 7.03 17.56 19.68
C ASP A 7 8.56 17.49 19.80
N ASN A 8 9.26 18.11 18.84
CA ASN A 8 10.73 18.21 18.79
C ASN A 8 11.47 16.87 18.97
N VAL A 9 10.97 15.82 18.32
CA VAL A 9 11.44 14.45 18.53
C VAL A 9 12.72 14.19 17.75
N SER A 10 13.78 13.76 18.45
CA SER A 10 15.02 13.31 17.83
C SER A 10 15.45 11.95 18.34
N LYS A 11 16.05 11.14 17.45
CA LYS A 11 16.60 9.82 17.77
C LYS A 11 18.00 9.69 17.19
N ILE A 12 18.97 9.44 18.07
CA ILE A 12 20.36 9.14 17.72
C ILE A 12 20.66 7.72 18.21
N TYR A 13 21.11 6.86 17.30
CA TYR A 13 21.57 5.52 17.65
C TYR A 13 23.02 5.59 18.16
N PRO A 14 23.42 4.77 19.16
CA PRO A 14 24.76 4.83 19.76
C PRO A 14 25.92 4.64 18.77
N LYS A 15 25.69 3.95 17.64
CA LYS A 15 26.69 3.69 16.60
C LYS A 15 26.57 4.63 15.39
N GLY A 16 25.61 5.55 15.40
CA GLY A 16 25.34 6.46 14.28
C GLY A 16 26.02 7.81 14.48
N THR A 17 26.75 8.28 13.46
CA THR A 17 27.30 9.64 13.44
C THR A 17 26.23 10.69 13.12
N ARG A 18 25.11 10.28 12.49
CA ARG A 18 23.96 11.14 12.19
C ARG A 18 22.72 10.73 12.98
N PRO A 19 21.85 11.69 13.35
CA PRO A 19 20.53 11.40 13.89
C PRO A 19 19.70 10.63 12.85
N ALA A 20 19.00 9.59 13.30
CA ALA A 20 18.03 8.86 12.48
C ALA A 20 16.72 9.64 12.34
N LEU A 21 16.39 10.45 13.36
CA LEU A 21 15.33 11.46 13.33
C LEU A 21 15.85 12.72 14.01
N ASP A 22 15.58 13.88 13.43
CA ASP A 22 16.08 15.18 13.86
C ASP A 22 14.96 16.23 13.86
N ASP A 23 14.51 16.61 15.06
CA ASP A 23 13.51 17.67 15.31
C ASP A 23 12.19 17.45 14.56
N ILE A 24 11.64 16.24 14.71
CA ILE A 24 10.37 15.85 14.12
C ILE A 24 9.20 16.46 14.91
N ASN A 25 8.36 17.22 14.21
CA ASN A 25 7.10 17.74 14.69
C ASN A 25 5.98 17.20 13.80
N LEU A 26 5.03 16.45 14.37
CA LEU A 26 3.97 15.80 13.61
C LEU A 26 2.74 15.53 14.48
N ASP A 27 1.58 15.99 14.01
CA ASP A 27 0.28 15.72 14.63
C ASP A 27 -0.60 14.91 13.69
N ILE A 28 -1.17 13.80 14.16
CA ILE A 28 -2.09 12.94 13.42
C ILE A 28 -3.41 12.83 14.19
N GLU A 29 -4.52 13.10 13.50
CA GLU A 29 -5.85 13.07 14.09
C GLU A 29 -6.48 11.67 14.09
N ARG A 30 -7.60 11.53 14.80
CA ARG A 30 -8.34 10.28 14.84
C ARG A 30 -9.04 10.04 13.50
N GLY A 31 -8.87 8.84 12.94
CA GLY A 31 -9.41 8.48 11.63
C GLY A 31 -8.55 8.89 10.45
N ASP A 32 -7.42 9.57 10.68
CA ASP A 32 -6.49 9.92 9.60
C ASP A 32 -5.91 8.67 8.94
N PHE A 33 -5.73 8.75 7.62
CA PHE A 33 -4.89 7.84 6.85
C PHE A 33 -3.66 8.62 6.41
N VAL A 34 -2.50 8.28 6.97
CA VAL A 34 -1.23 8.97 6.71
C VAL A 34 -0.25 8.03 6.02
N PHE A 35 0.19 8.42 4.84
CA PHE A 35 1.34 7.83 4.16
C PHE A 35 2.62 8.49 4.64
N LEU A 36 3.56 7.67 5.06
CA LEU A 36 4.88 8.09 5.46
C LEU A 36 5.88 7.65 4.37
N VAL A 37 6.34 8.61 3.58
CA VAL A 37 7.14 8.38 2.37
C VAL A 37 8.57 8.90 2.51
N GLY A 38 9.45 8.48 1.61
CA GLY A 38 10.84 8.92 1.55
C GLY A 38 11.80 7.79 1.22
N ALA A 39 13.05 8.15 0.91
CA ALA A 39 14.10 7.19 0.52
C ALA A 39 14.39 6.12 1.59
N SER A 40 15.05 5.04 1.17
CA SER A 40 15.56 4.04 2.13
C SER A 40 16.52 4.70 3.13
N GLY A 41 16.38 4.36 4.41
CA GLY A 41 17.17 4.96 5.48
C GLY A 41 16.74 6.38 5.90
N SER A 42 15.62 6.91 5.40
CA SER A 42 15.16 8.27 5.77
C SER A 42 14.63 8.42 7.20
N GLY A 43 14.43 7.30 7.93
CA GLY A 43 13.93 7.29 9.31
C GLY A 43 12.51 6.75 9.50
N LYS A 44 11.87 6.22 8.43
CA LYS A 44 10.49 5.70 8.47
C LYS A 44 10.25 4.62 9.54
N THR A 45 10.99 3.52 9.45
CA THR A 45 10.92 2.43 10.43
C THR A 45 11.28 2.92 11.84
N THR A 46 12.27 3.81 11.96
CA THR A 46 12.63 4.43 13.26
C THR A 46 11.44 5.17 13.88
N LEU A 47 10.70 5.94 13.09
CA LEU A 47 9.51 6.66 13.56
C LEU A 47 8.41 5.70 14.02
N LEU A 48 8.15 4.65 13.24
CA LEU A 48 7.19 3.60 13.63
C LEU A 48 7.62 2.86 14.91
N SER A 49 8.90 2.52 15.07
CA SER A 49 9.45 1.89 16.28
C SER A 49 9.38 2.80 17.51
N LEU A 50 9.50 4.13 17.35
CA LEU A 50 9.25 5.08 18.43
C LEU A 50 7.77 5.08 18.85
N LEU A 51 6.85 5.08 17.89
CA LEU A 51 5.41 4.99 18.16
C LEU A 51 5.05 3.67 18.86
N LEU A 52 5.66 2.56 18.49
CA LEU A 52 5.44 1.26 19.15
C LEU A 52 6.07 1.17 20.56
N ARG A 53 6.86 2.18 20.96
CA ARG A 53 7.74 2.15 22.13
C ARG A 53 8.65 0.92 22.11
N GLU A 54 9.15 0.56 20.93
CA GLU A 54 10.25 -0.41 20.76
C GLU A 54 11.59 0.30 20.98
N GLU A 55 11.69 1.52 20.46
CA GLU A 55 12.81 2.43 20.68
C GLU A 55 12.38 3.61 21.57
N GLU A 56 13.36 4.18 22.27
CA GLU A 56 13.14 5.41 23.05
C GLU A 56 13.72 6.61 22.31
N ALA A 57 12.96 7.72 22.27
CA ALA A 57 13.44 8.98 21.71
C ALA A 57 14.62 9.51 22.55
N THR A 58 15.62 10.08 21.88
CA THR A 58 16.76 10.72 22.54
C THR A 58 16.34 12.06 23.14
N ASN A 59 15.55 12.84 22.39
CA ASN A 59 14.98 14.12 22.81
C ASN A 59 13.54 14.26 22.28
N GLY A 60 12.81 15.23 22.82
CA GLY A 60 11.42 15.52 22.45
C GLY A 60 10.38 14.79 23.31
N GLU A 61 9.11 15.01 22.97
CA GLU A 61 7.96 14.38 23.60
C GLU A 61 7.11 13.65 22.55
N ILE A 62 6.65 12.45 22.90
CA ILE A 62 5.76 11.65 22.04
C ILE A 62 4.53 11.30 22.86
N ARG A 63 3.36 11.72 22.37
CA ARG A 63 2.06 11.36 22.95
C ARG A 63 1.27 10.53 21.96
N VAL A 64 0.79 9.36 22.41
CA VAL A 64 0.00 8.43 21.58
C VAL A 64 -1.20 7.91 22.35
N ALA A 65 -2.39 8.10 21.80
CA ALA A 65 -3.66 7.69 22.41
C ALA A 65 -3.81 8.16 23.88
N GLY A 66 -3.31 9.38 24.17
CA GLY A 66 -3.32 9.98 25.51
C GLY A 66 -2.19 9.51 26.45
N ASN A 67 -1.29 8.63 26.00
CA ASN A 67 -0.13 8.19 26.78
C ASN A 67 1.11 9.00 26.38
N ASP A 68 1.82 9.57 27.36
CA ASP A 68 3.16 10.09 27.18
C ASP A 68 4.17 8.93 27.19
N LEU A 69 4.78 8.66 26.03
CA LEU A 69 5.67 7.52 25.84
C LEU A 69 7.01 7.68 26.56
N ARG A 70 7.39 8.88 26.99
CA ARG A 70 8.59 9.08 27.80
C ARG A 70 8.36 8.70 29.26
N ARG A 71 7.13 8.87 29.74
CA ARG A 71 6.75 8.60 31.15
C ARG A 71 6.17 7.22 31.37
N ILE A 72 5.84 6.49 30.31
CA ILE A 72 5.30 5.13 30.43
C ILE A 72 6.34 4.19 31.06
N THR A 73 5.93 3.44 32.08
CA THR A 73 6.80 2.44 32.71
C THR A 73 6.85 1.16 31.89
N ASN A 74 7.93 0.38 31.98
CA ASN A 74 8.06 -0.92 31.30
C ASN A 74 6.89 -1.88 31.57
N ARG A 75 6.27 -1.78 32.75
CA ARG A 75 5.09 -2.59 33.12
C ARG A 75 3.82 -2.18 32.37
N GLN A 76 3.71 -0.92 31.96
CA GLN A 76 2.55 -0.38 31.23
C GLN A 76 2.69 -0.55 29.71
N VAL A 77 3.91 -0.71 29.19
CA VAL A 77 4.18 -0.89 27.75
C VAL A 77 3.32 -1.98 27.10
N PRO A 78 3.12 -3.19 27.68
CA PRO A 78 2.24 -4.19 27.07
C PRO A 78 0.78 -3.74 26.97
N GLN A 79 0.27 -2.98 27.94
CA GLN A 79 -1.09 -2.46 27.90
C GLN A 79 -1.25 -1.40 26.81
N TYR A 80 -0.26 -0.52 26.67
CA TYR A 80 -0.18 0.45 25.59
C TYR A 80 -0.13 -0.23 24.20
N ARG A 81 0.70 -1.25 24.03
CA ARG A 81 0.79 -1.98 22.75
C ARG A 81 -0.50 -2.69 22.36
N ARG A 82 -1.39 -3.01 23.30
CA ARG A 82 -2.72 -3.57 22.99
C ARG A 82 -3.67 -2.58 22.31
N SER A 83 -3.46 -1.28 22.47
CA SER A 83 -4.23 -0.25 21.75
C SER A 83 -3.73 0.02 20.33
N LEU A 84 -2.60 -0.57 19.94
CA LEU A 84 -1.98 -0.44 18.62
C LEU A 84 -2.06 -1.77 17.86
N GLY A 85 -2.38 -1.68 16.57
CA GLY A 85 -2.09 -2.74 15.61
C GLY A 85 -0.76 -2.45 14.93
N PHE A 86 0.03 -3.49 14.63
CA PHE A 86 1.27 -3.35 13.87
C PHE A 86 1.36 -4.43 12.79
N VAL A 87 1.59 -4.00 11.55
CA VAL A 87 1.82 -4.86 10.39
C VAL A 87 3.29 -4.76 10.00
N PHE A 88 4.00 -5.88 10.08
CA PHE A 88 5.43 -5.98 9.76
C PHE A 88 5.64 -6.26 8.27
N GLN A 89 6.76 -5.78 7.73
CA GLN A 89 7.20 -6.01 6.35
C GLN A 89 7.35 -7.51 6.01
N ASP A 90 7.75 -8.35 6.97
CA ASP A 90 8.00 -9.79 6.83
C ASP A 90 6.84 -10.67 7.34
N TYR A 91 5.64 -10.09 7.52
CA TYR A 91 4.40 -10.72 7.99
C TYR A 91 4.43 -11.24 9.45
N LYS A 92 5.56 -11.80 9.89
CA LYS A 92 5.81 -12.46 11.18
C LYS A 92 4.71 -13.44 11.57
N LEU A 93 4.20 -14.23 10.64
CA LEU A 93 3.17 -15.23 10.92
C LEU A 93 3.75 -16.42 11.70
N LEU A 94 2.90 -17.08 12.47
CA LEU A 94 3.23 -18.31 13.17
C LEU A 94 3.05 -19.49 12.22
N ASN A 95 4.15 -20.00 11.65
CA ASN A 95 4.14 -21.03 10.60
C ASN A 95 3.54 -22.37 11.05
N ASN A 96 3.52 -22.63 12.36
CA ASN A 96 2.95 -23.82 12.97
C ASN A 96 1.47 -23.67 13.37
N LYS A 97 0.81 -22.58 12.92
CA LYS A 97 -0.59 -22.28 13.20
C LYS A 97 -1.32 -22.00 11.91
N THR A 98 -2.59 -22.36 11.87
CA THR A 98 -3.50 -22.02 10.76
C THR A 98 -3.78 -20.51 10.71
N VAL A 99 -4.42 -20.04 9.63
CA VAL A 99 -4.90 -18.66 9.50
C VAL A 99 -5.78 -18.27 10.68
N TRP A 100 -6.75 -19.11 11.03
CA TRP A 100 -7.64 -18.85 12.15
C TRP A 100 -6.88 -18.73 13.46
N GLU A 101 -5.94 -19.65 13.72
CA GLU A 101 -5.14 -19.65 14.94
C GLU A 101 -4.17 -18.48 15.00
N ASN A 102 -3.63 -18.02 13.86
CA ASN A 102 -2.78 -16.83 13.80
C ASN A 102 -3.54 -15.57 14.24
N VAL A 103 -4.77 -15.40 13.77
CA VAL A 103 -5.61 -14.25 14.13
C VAL A 103 -6.15 -14.40 15.56
N ALA A 104 -6.59 -15.60 15.94
CA ALA A 104 -7.06 -15.90 17.30
C ALA A 104 -5.97 -15.69 18.36
N PHE A 105 -4.72 -16.01 18.04
CA PHE A 105 -3.58 -15.90 18.96
C PHE A 105 -3.43 -14.49 19.55
N ALA A 106 -3.66 -13.44 18.76
CA ALA A 106 -3.60 -12.06 19.25
C ALA A 106 -4.64 -11.79 20.36
N LEU A 107 -5.84 -12.37 20.24
CA LEU A 107 -6.88 -12.28 21.27
C LEU A 107 -6.61 -13.17 22.49
N GLU A 108 -6.01 -14.35 22.28
CA GLU A 108 -5.64 -15.27 23.36
C GLU A 108 -4.57 -14.67 24.27
N VAL A 109 -3.55 -14.02 23.70
CA VAL A 109 -2.44 -13.40 24.44
C VAL A 109 -2.93 -12.28 25.37
N ILE A 110 -4.00 -11.58 25.01
CA ILE A 110 -4.61 -10.55 25.86
C ILE A 110 -5.66 -11.09 26.84
N GLY A 111 -5.90 -12.41 26.86
CA GLY A 111 -6.82 -13.08 27.79
C GLY A 111 -8.29 -13.00 27.38
N THR A 112 -8.59 -12.83 26.09
CA THR A 112 -9.97 -12.76 25.60
C THR A 112 -10.69 -14.10 25.77
N ARG A 113 -11.98 -14.08 26.15
CA ARG A 113 -12.78 -15.29 26.31
C ARG A 113 -12.90 -16.05 24.99
N ARG A 114 -12.76 -17.39 25.03
CA ARG A 114 -12.86 -18.26 23.85
C ARG A 114 -14.16 -18.08 23.05
N SER A 115 -15.29 -17.81 23.70
CA SER A 115 -16.57 -17.54 23.04
C SER A 115 -16.50 -16.29 22.16
N THR A 116 -15.87 -15.23 22.66
CA THR A 116 -15.68 -13.97 21.94
C THR A 116 -14.73 -14.18 20.76
N ILE A 117 -13.64 -14.91 20.95
CA ILE A 117 -12.69 -15.26 19.86
C ILE A 117 -13.41 -15.97 18.72
N LYS A 118 -14.22 -17.00 19.02
CA LYS A 118 -15.01 -17.73 18.02
C LYS A 118 -15.99 -16.85 17.23
N SER A 119 -16.43 -15.74 17.82
CA SER A 119 -17.35 -14.80 17.16
C SER A 119 -16.65 -13.68 16.38
N LEU A 120 -15.46 -13.23 16.83
CA LEU A 120 -14.74 -12.10 16.23
C LEU A 120 -13.86 -12.54 15.07
N VAL A 121 -13.11 -13.63 15.22
CA VAL A 121 -12.13 -14.07 14.21
C VAL A 121 -12.77 -14.27 12.84
N PRO A 122 -13.94 -14.95 12.69
CA PRO A 122 -14.57 -15.10 11.38
C PRO A 122 -14.96 -13.77 10.73
N LYS A 123 -15.43 -12.79 11.50
CA LYS A 123 -15.83 -11.46 10.98
C LYS A 123 -14.62 -10.68 10.45
N VAL A 124 -13.49 -10.78 11.15
CA VAL A 124 -12.24 -10.13 10.74
C VAL A 124 -11.67 -10.80 9.49
N LEU A 125 -11.73 -12.14 9.42
CA LEU A 125 -11.31 -12.88 8.22
C LEU A 125 -12.17 -12.54 7.00
N ASP A 126 -13.48 -12.36 7.20
CA ASP A 126 -14.39 -11.89 6.15
C ASP A 126 -14.04 -10.47 5.67
N THR A 127 -13.74 -9.56 6.61
CA THR A 127 -13.32 -8.18 6.30
C THR A 127 -12.06 -8.13 5.42
N VAL A 128 -11.11 -9.03 5.64
CA VAL A 128 -9.87 -9.09 4.84
C VAL A 128 -10.00 -9.99 3.60
N GLY A 129 -11.15 -10.60 3.36
CA GLY A 129 -11.39 -11.48 2.21
C GLY A 129 -10.68 -12.83 2.27
N LEU A 130 -10.53 -13.41 3.47
CA LEU A 130 -9.92 -14.73 3.69
C LEU A 130 -10.94 -15.82 4.06
N THR A 131 -12.21 -15.61 3.76
CA THR A 131 -13.29 -16.58 3.97
C THR A 131 -12.99 -17.90 3.25
N GLY A 132 -13.08 -19.03 3.96
CA GLY A 132 -12.77 -20.36 3.43
C GLY A 132 -11.30 -20.78 3.54
N LYS A 133 -10.39 -19.89 3.96
CA LYS A 133 -8.96 -20.18 4.17
C LYS A 133 -8.57 -20.35 5.63
N GLU A 134 -9.55 -20.48 6.52
CA GLU A 134 -9.34 -20.47 7.97
C GLU A 134 -8.41 -21.59 8.46
N LYS A 135 -8.45 -22.74 7.76
CA LYS A 135 -7.72 -23.96 8.11
C LYS A 135 -6.35 -24.05 7.44
N ASN A 136 -6.05 -23.17 6.49
CA ASN A 136 -4.79 -23.19 5.78
C ASN A 136 -3.65 -22.74 6.70
N TYR A 137 -2.45 -23.26 6.47
CA TYR A 137 -1.22 -22.81 7.10
C TYR A 137 -0.54 -21.72 6.25
N PRO A 138 0.33 -20.87 6.84
CA PRO A 138 1.00 -19.80 6.11
C PRO A 138 1.74 -20.23 4.85
N HIS A 139 2.33 -21.44 4.83
CA HIS A 139 3.04 -21.98 3.67
C HIS A 139 2.12 -22.38 2.51
N GLU A 140 0.81 -22.46 2.73
CA GLU A 140 -0.20 -22.80 1.72
C GLU A 140 -0.87 -21.55 1.12
N LEU A 141 -0.43 -20.36 1.53
CA LEU A 141 -1.02 -19.07 1.15
C LEU A 141 -0.10 -18.31 0.20
N SER A 142 -0.70 -17.53 -0.70
CA SER A 142 0.04 -16.55 -1.50
C SER A 142 0.61 -15.42 -0.64
N GLY A 143 1.59 -14.67 -1.13
CA GLY A 143 2.18 -13.54 -0.39
C GLY A 143 1.12 -12.49 0.02
N GLY A 144 0.20 -12.16 -0.87
CA GLY A 144 -0.92 -11.25 -0.58
C GLY A 144 -1.87 -11.79 0.48
N GLU A 145 -2.12 -13.10 0.48
CA GLU A 145 -2.95 -13.73 1.51
C GLU A 145 -2.26 -13.74 2.86
N GLN A 146 -0.96 -14.05 2.92
CA GLN A 146 -0.17 -13.94 4.14
C GLN A 146 -0.21 -12.51 4.70
N GLN A 147 -0.12 -11.50 3.81
CA GLN A 147 -0.25 -10.11 4.21
C GLN A 147 -1.65 -9.79 4.77
N ARG A 148 -2.72 -10.28 4.15
CA ARG A 148 -4.09 -10.15 4.69
C ARG A 148 -4.24 -10.81 6.05
N VAL A 149 -3.58 -11.96 6.30
CA VAL A 149 -3.55 -12.59 7.63
C VAL A 149 -2.82 -11.71 8.64
N ALA A 150 -1.70 -11.10 8.26
CA ALA A 150 -0.95 -10.19 9.12
C ALA A 150 -1.79 -8.96 9.50
N ILE A 151 -2.51 -8.38 8.54
CA ILE A 151 -3.44 -7.27 8.74
C ILE A 151 -4.59 -7.70 9.66
N ALA A 152 -5.22 -8.85 9.39
CA ALA A 152 -6.29 -9.40 10.24
C ALA A 152 -5.83 -9.55 11.69
N ARG A 153 -4.62 -10.09 11.90
CA ARG A 153 -4.04 -10.27 13.25
C ARG A 153 -3.77 -8.93 13.94
N ALA A 154 -3.33 -7.91 13.20
CA ALA A 154 -3.12 -6.57 13.74
C ALA A 154 -4.43 -5.84 14.06
N TYR A 155 -5.50 -6.11 13.29
CA TYR A 155 -6.80 -5.44 13.40
C TYR A 155 -7.79 -6.13 14.34
N VAL A 156 -7.62 -7.42 14.67
CA VAL A 156 -8.62 -8.23 15.39
C VAL A 156 -9.08 -7.65 16.74
N ASN A 157 -8.23 -6.87 17.41
CA ASN A 157 -8.57 -6.19 18.67
C ASN A 157 -9.21 -4.79 18.47
N HIS A 158 -9.57 -4.43 17.23
CA HIS A 158 -10.04 -3.10 16.83
C HIS A 158 -9.18 -1.97 17.42
N PRO A 159 -7.87 -1.93 17.12
CA PRO A 159 -6.98 -0.93 17.68
C PRO A 159 -7.38 0.48 17.22
N GLN A 160 -7.04 1.49 18.03
CA GLN A 160 -7.30 2.88 17.64
C GLN A 160 -6.36 3.37 16.54
N ILE A 161 -5.16 2.76 16.48
CA ILE A 161 -4.09 3.09 15.54
C ILE A 161 -3.59 1.78 14.94
N LEU A 162 -3.49 1.73 13.61
CA LEU A 162 -2.84 0.67 12.87
C LEU A 162 -1.57 1.24 12.22
N LEU A 163 -0.42 0.73 12.65
CA LEU A 163 0.88 1.04 12.04
C LEU A 163 1.22 -0.04 11.02
N ALA A 164 1.71 0.35 9.85
CA ALA A 164 2.13 -0.59 8.81
C ALA A 164 3.49 -0.18 8.24
N ASP A 165 4.46 -1.09 8.28
CA ASP A 165 5.79 -0.89 7.69
C ASP A 165 5.91 -1.66 6.38
N GLU A 166 5.91 -0.93 5.26
CA GLU A 166 5.97 -1.45 3.89
C GLU A 166 5.04 -2.66 3.60
N PRO A 167 3.73 -2.55 3.88
CA PRO A 167 2.80 -3.68 3.75
C PRO A 167 2.62 -4.21 2.33
N THR A 168 3.12 -3.50 1.32
CA THR A 168 3.01 -3.85 -0.11
C THR A 168 4.37 -4.06 -0.79
N GLY A 169 5.49 -3.98 -0.06
CA GLY A 169 6.83 -3.93 -0.66
C GLY A 169 7.24 -5.19 -1.44
N ASN A 170 6.68 -6.36 -1.09
CA ASN A 170 7.00 -7.66 -1.70
C ASN A 170 5.84 -8.23 -2.55
N LEU A 171 4.85 -7.40 -2.90
CA LEU A 171 3.64 -7.84 -3.59
C LEU A 171 3.58 -7.28 -5.02
N ASP A 172 2.95 -8.01 -5.92
CA ASP A 172 2.65 -7.51 -7.26
C ASP A 172 1.68 -6.31 -7.18
N PRO A 173 1.66 -5.42 -8.19
CA PRO A 173 0.82 -4.21 -8.17
C PRO A 173 -0.67 -4.51 -7.96
N THR A 174 -1.20 -5.55 -8.61
CA THR A 174 -2.61 -5.94 -8.50
C THR A 174 -2.97 -6.37 -7.08
N THR A 175 -2.16 -7.23 -6.49
CA THR A 175 -2.33 -7.67 -5.10
C THR A 175 -2.18 -6.50 -4.13
N SER A 176 -1.21 -5.61 -4.38
CA SER A 176 -0.97 -4.42 -3.57
C SER A 176 -2.20 -3.51 -3.50
N LEU A 177 -2.87 -3.25 -4.62
CA LEU A 177 -4.14 -2.51 -4.65
C LEU A 177 -5.20 -3.18 -3.76
N GLY A 178 -5.36 -4.50 -3.85
CA GLY A 178 -6.27 -5.24 -2.99
C GLY A 178 -5.94 -5.17 -1.50
N ILE A 179 -4.65 -5.05 -1.13
CA ILE A 179 -4.24 -4.78 0.27
C ILE A 179 -4.63 -3.37 0.70
N MET A 180 -4.43 -2.39 -0.18
CA MET A 180 -4.78 -1.00 0.09
C MET A 180 -6.29 -0.81 0.27
N GLU A 181 -7.11 -1.51 -0.52
CA GLU A 181 -8.56 -1.54 -0.34
C GLU A 181 -8.98 -2.05 1.03
N VAL A 182 -8.31 -3.12 1.52
CA VAL A 182 -8.55 -3.66 2.86
C VAL A 182 -8.17 -2.64 3.94
N LEU A 183 -7.01 -1.97 3.81
CA LEU A 183 -6.60 -0.93 4.74
C LEU A 183 -7.55 0.28 4.73
N ASP A 184 -8.01 0.72 3.55
CA ASP A 184 -8.98 1.80 3.44
C ASP A 184 -10.35 1.41 4.04
N ALA A 185 -10.80 0.18 3.85
CA ALA A 185 -12.00 -0.34 4.50
C ALA A 185 -11.86 -0.33 6.03
N ILE A 186 -10.69 -0.70 6.56
CA ILE A 186 -10.39 -0.60 8.00
C ILE A 186 -10.38 0.87 8.46
N ASN A 187 -9.77 1.79 7.70
CA ASN A 187 -9.76 3.21 8.04
C ASN A 187 -11.16 3.81 8.12
N ARG A 188 -12.07 3.42 7.20
CA ARG A 188 -13.48 3.83 7.22
C ARG A 188 -14.24 3.42 8.48
N THR A 189 -13.76 2.44 9.25
CA THR A 189 -14.32 2.10 10.57
C THR A 189 -13.94 3.10 11.68
N GLY A 190 -13.08 4.08 11.38
CA GLY A 190 -12.58 5.10 12.32
C GLY A 190 -11.20 4.78 12.90
N THR A 191 -10.52 3.75 12.39
CA THR A 191 -9.15 3.41 12.79
C THR A 191 -8.16 4.37 12.12
N THR A 192 -7.28 5.01 12.89
CA THR A 192 -6.18 5.82 12.32
C THR A 192 -5.12 4.89 11.73
N ILE A 193 -4.68 5.13 10.50
CA ILE A 193 -3.67 4.32 9.83
C ILE A 193 -2.43 5.18 9.55
N VAL A 194 -1.26 4.68 9.95
CA VAL A 194 0.04 5.25 9.56
C VAL A 194 0.81 4.19 8.82
N MET A 195 1.01 4.40 7.52
CA MET A 195 1.64 3.44 6.62
C MET A 195 2.94 4.01 6.08
N ALA A 196 4.07 3.37 6.41
CA ALA A 196 5.32 3.63 5.73
C ALA A 196 5.36 2.90 4.39
N THR A 197 5.67 3.62 3.31
CA THR A 197 5.78 3.05 1.97
C THR A 197 6.78 3.86 1.14
N HIS A 198 7.41 3.20 0.17
CA HIS A 198 8.18 3.83 -0.89
C HIS A 198 7.49 3.72 -2.26
N ASN A 199 6.31 3.09 -2.33
CA ASN A 199 5.57 2.91 -3.58
C ASN A 199 4.72 4.16 -3.87
N GLU A 200 5.09 4.87 -4.93
CA GLU A 200 4.50 6.15 -5.33
C GLU A 200 3.13 6.00 -5.97
N GLU A 201 2.95 4.95 -6.76
CA GLU A 201 1.69 4.65 -7.46
C GLU A 201 0.55 4.48 -6.46
N ILE A 202 0.83 3.79 -5.35
CA ILE A 202 -0.13 3.58 -4.26
C ILE A 202 -0.47 4.90 -3.56
N VAL A 203 0.52 5.73 -3.27
CA VAL A 203 0.32 7.02 -2.60
C VAL A 203 -0.51 7.96 -3.48
N ASN A 204 -0.17 8.03 -4.77
CA ASN A 204 -0.84 8.89 -5.75
C ASN A 204 -2.28 8.48 -6.06
N SER A 205 -2.56 7.18 -6.07
CA SER A 205 -3.91 6.68 -6.35
C SER A 205 -4.89 6.98 -5.22
N MET A 206 -4.45 6.93 -3.96
CA MET A 206 -5.34 7.12 -2.81
C MET A 206 -5.53 8.58 -2.36
N ARG A 207 -4.61 9.49 -2.72
CA ARG A 207 -4.66 10.93 -2.40
C ARG A 207 -5.00 11.24 -0.93
N LYS A 208 -4.44 10.47 -0.01
CA LYS A 208 -4.55 10.70 1.44
C LYS A 208 -3.44 11.66 1.91
N ARG A 209 -3.31 11.84 3.22
CA ARG A 209 -2.26 12.68 3.78
C ARG A 209 -0.89 12.04 3.56
N VAL A 210 0.07 12.82 3.09
CA VAL A 210 1.43 12.37 2.79
C VAL A 210 2.41 13.17 3.64
N VAL A 211 3.21 12.45 4.43
CA VAL A 211 4.30 12.99 5.24
C VAL A 211 5.61 12.43 4.68
N GLU A 212 6.43 13.29 4.13
CA GLU A 212 7.70 12.91 3.52
C GLU A 212 8.86 13.11 4.50
N LEU A 213 9.61 12.05 4.72
CA LEU A 213 10.84 12.06 5.50
C LEU A 213 12.05 12.01 4.59
N HIS A 214 12.96 12.97 4.81
CA HIS A 214 14.27 13.00 4.16
C HIS A 214 15.36 13.23 5.20
N ASN A 215 16.34 12.32 5.26
CA ASN A 215 17.47 12.38 6.18
C ASN A 215 17.08 12.65 7.65
N GLY A 216 16.00 12.02 8.11
CA GLY A 216 15.49 12.15 9.48
C GLY A 216 14.67 13.42 9.75
N LYS A 217 14.32 14.21 8.74
CA LYS A 217 13.47 15.40 8.87
C LYS A 217 12.18 15.26 8.06
N ILE A 218 11.09 15.84 8.54
CA ILE A 218 9.89 16.02 7.73
C ILE A 218 10.14 17.20 6.79
N VAL A 219 10.09 16.92 5.49
CA VAL A 219 10.24 17.96 4.44
C VAL A 219 8.91 18.37 3.84
N ARG A 220 7.88 17.54 3.98
CA ARG A 220 6.54 17.76 3.44
C ARG A 220 5.48 17.11 4.32
N ASP A 221 4.37 17.80 4.50
CA ASP A 221 3.16 17.30 5.16
C ASP A 221 1.94 17.90 4.44
N GLU A 222 1.26 17.10 3.63
CA GLU A 222 0.13 17.53 2.81
C GLU A 222 -1.07 16.62 2.97
N ALA A 223 -2.25 17.19 3.22
CA ALA A 223 -3.49 16.44 3.44
C ALA A 223 -3.97 15.61 2.23
N HIS A 224 -3.64 16.04 1.00
CA HIS A 224 -3.94 15.36 -0.26
C HIS A 224 -2.72 15.34 -1.17
N GLY A 225 -1.61 14.82 -0.66
CA GLY A 225 -0.32 14.84 -1.36
C GLY A 225 -0.27 13.85 -2.52
N SER A 226 0.43 14.25 -3.58
CA SER A 226 0.97 13.36 -4.62
C SER A 226 2.48 13.24 -4.43
N TYR A 227 3.02 12.04 -4.52
CA TYR A 227 4.44 11.72 -4.36
C TYR A 227 5.02 11.34 -5.73
N ASP A 228 6.06 12.04 -6.15
CA ASP A 228 6.78 11.79 -7.41
C ASP A 228 8.27 11.84 -7.10
N SER A 229 8.94 10.69 -7.07
CA SER A 229 10.39 10.61 -6.80
C SER A 229 11.19 11.33 -7.87
N ALA A 230 10.74 11.32 -9.11
CA ALA A 230 11.51 11.82 -10.25
C ALA A 230 11.61 13.35 -10.23
N LEU A 231 10.62 14.04 -9.68
CA LEU A 231 10.64 15.51 -9.58
C LEU A 231 11.58 16.04 -8.49
N PHE A 232 11.94 15.23 -7.49
CA PHE A 232 12.57 15.74 -6.26
C PHE A 232 13.78 14.93 -5.75
N PHE A 233 13.98 13.72 -6.26
CA PHE A 233 15.28 13.05 -6.26
C PHE A 233 15.84 13.08 -7.70
N PRO A 234 16.31 14.25 -8.20
CA PRO A 234 17.29 14.18 -9.25
C PRO A 234 18.49 13.54 -8.58
N ASP A 235 18.66 12.23 -8.74
CA ASP A 235 19.98 11.65 -8.62
C ASP A 235 20.81 12.45 -9.63
N ALA A 236 21.46 13.53 -9.19
CA ALA A 236 22.18 14.45 -10.06
C ALA A 236 23.26 13.69 -10.85
N GLU A 237 23.69 12.54 -10.32
CA GLU A 237 24.54 11.59 -11.01
C GLU A 237 23.82 10.76 -12.09
N VAL A 238 22.56 10.39 -11.92
CA VAL A 238 21.76 9.64 -12.91
C VAL A 238 21.24 10.56 -14.00
N GLU A 239 20.80 11.78 -13.67
CA GLU A 239 20.43 12.80 -14.65
C GLU A 239 21.65 13.22 -15.48
N ALA A 240 22.80 13.48 -14.85
CA ALA A 240 24.04 13.77 -15.57
C ALA A 240 24.52 12.58 -16.44
N LYS A 241 24.34 11.33 -15.99
CA LYS A 241 24.66 10.12 -16.78
C LYS A 241 23.67 9.91 -17.92
N SER A 242 22.40 10.24 -17.74
CA SER A 242 21.36 10.16 -18.76
C SER A 242 21.59 11.23 -19.83
N ASP A 243 21.88 12.47 -19.44
CA ASP A 243 22.20 13.55 -20.35
C ASP A 243 23.48 13.29 -21.14
N THR A 244 24.52 12.77 -20.49
CA THR A 244 25.73 12.34 -21.22
C THR A 244 25.47 11.15 -22.14
N ALA A 245 24.65 10.17 -21.73
CA ALA A 245 24.27 9.05 -22.58
C ALA A 245 23.44 9.50 -23.80
N HIS A 246 22.48 10.41 -23.61
CA HIS A 246 21.69 11.00 -24.68
C HIS A 246 22.55 11.83 -25.63
N HIS A 247 23.51 12.60 -25.11
CA HIS A 247 24.42 13.40 -25.94
C HIS A 247 25.39 12.52 -26.75
N VAL A 248 25.90 11.43 -26.16
CA VAL A 248 26.76 10.47 -26.84
C VAL A 248 25.98 9.70 -27.91
N LEU A 249 24.75 9.28 -27.61
CA LEU A 249 23.89 8.59 -28.56
C LEU A 249 23.49 9.50 -29.73
N ALA A 250 23.14 10.76 -29.46
CA ALA A 250 22.83 11.78 -30.47
C ALA A 250 24.06 12.13 -31.33
N ALA A 251 25.25 12.21 -30.74
CA ALA A 251 26.50 12.40 -31.49
C ALA A 251 26.82 11.20 -32.37
N ALA A 252 26.59 9.97 -31.89
CA ALA A 252 26.78 8.74 -32.64
C ALA A 252 25.77 8.62 -33.81
N THR A 253 24.49 8.91 -33.59
CA THR A 253 23.48 8.93 -34.67
C THR A 253 23.76 10.02 -35.69
N LYS A 254 24.16 11.22 -35.27
CA LYS A 254 24.53 12.31 -36.18
C LYS A 254 25.80 12.00 -36.99
N ALA A 255 26.74 11.23 -36.43
CA ALA A 255 27.90 10.73 -37.16
C ALA A 255 27.54 9.64 -38.19
N ILE A 256 26.50 8.84 -37.91
CA ILE A 256 25.98 7.81 -38.83
C ILE A 256 25.13 8.45 -39.95
N GLU A 257 24.31 9.45 -39.62
CA GLU A 257 23.45 10.16 -40.58
C GLU A 257 24.21 11.17 -41.44
N GLY A 258 25.41 11.62 -41.01
CA GLY A 258 26.23 12.58 -41.73
C GLY A 258 27.22 11.99 -42.75
N SER A 259 27.30 10.67 -42.90
CA SER A 259 28.23 10.00 -43.81
C SER A 259 27.49 9.22 -44.90
N ASP A 260 27.35 9.80 -46.08
CA ASP A 260 26.76 9.18 -47.28
C ASP A 260 27.66 8.14 -47.97
N GLU A 261 28.69 7.61 -47.30
CA GLU A 261 29.43 6.44 -47.79
C GLU A 261 29.62 5.38 -46.70
N PRO A 262 29.42 4.08 -47.03
CA PRO A 262 29.62 2.99 -46.10
C PRO A 262 31.12 2.92 -45.75
N SER A 263 31.47 3.40 -44.57
CA SER A 263 32.84 3.45 -44.09
C SER A 263 33.41 2.03 -43.96
N GLU A 264 34.28 1.64 -44.89
CA GLU A 264 34.99 0.34 -44.90
C GLU A 264 35.64 -0.01 -43.55
N GLY A 265 36.02 1.01 -42.77
CA GLY A 265 36.58 0.85 -41.43
C GLY A 265 35.63 0.18 -40.43
N ILE A 266 34.33 0.46 -40.49
CA ILE A 266 33.31 -0.09 -39.58
C ILE A 266 33.04 -1.56 -39.94
N ALA A 267 32.99 -1.89 -41.22
CA ALA A 267 32.86 -3.27 -41.70
C ALA A 267 34.08 -4.13 -41.34
N ARG A 268 35.30 -3.56 -41.39
CA ARG A 268 36.53 -4.25 -40.93
C ARG A 268 36.54 -4.48 -39.42
N LEU A 269 36.00 -3.55 -38.63
CA LEU A 269 35.89 -3.69 -37.18
C LEU A 269 34.88 -4.79 -36.80
N ALA A 270 33.72 -4.83 -37.44
CA ALA A 270 32.69 -5.84 -37.22
C ALA A 270 33.19 -7.28 -37.50
N ASN A 271 33.96 -7.47 -38.59
CA ASN A 271 34.58 -8.76 -38.90
C ASN A 271 35.73 -9.14 -37.96
N SER A 272 36.44 -8.17 -37.37
CA SER A 272 37.49 -8.41 -36.39
C SER A 272 36.94 -8.86 -35.03
N VAL A 273 35.75 -8.38 -34.65
CA VAL A 273 35.07 -8.78 -33.40
C VAL A 273 34.46 -10.18 -33.55
N HIS A 274 33.94 -10.53 -34.72
CA HIS A 274 33.40 -11.87 -35.00
C HIS A 274 34.46 -12.98 -35.12
N SER A 275 35.71 -12.64 -35.44
CA SER A 275 36.82 -13.60 -35.58
C SER A 275 37.63 -13.82 -34.30
N GLY A 276 37.20 -13.25 -33.16
CA GLY A 276 37.78 -13.50 -31.84
C GLY A 276 39.20 -12.95 -31.65
N ARG A 277 39.69 -12.11 -32.56
CA ARG A 277 41.06 -11.58 -32.52
C ARG A 277 41.07 -10.15 -32.03
N THR A 278 40.67 -9.95 -30.77
CA THR A 278 40.70 -8.64 -30.14
C THR A 278 42.12 -8.36 -29.64
N GLY A 279 42.79 -7.37 -30.25
CA GLY A 279 44.03 -6.81 -29.70
C GLY A 279 43.77 -6.02 -28.40
N ARG A 280 44.51 -4.93 -28.20
CA ARG A 280 44.57 -4.10 -26.97
C ARG A 280 43.23 -3.48 -26.48
N TYR A 281 42.10 -3.77 -27.11
CA TYR A 281 40.75 -3.24 -26.81
C TYR A 281 39.69 -4.35 -26.63
N GLY A 282 40.09 -5.58 -26.31
CA GLY A 282 39.14 -6.71 -26.13
C GLY A 282 38.16 -6.55 -24.97
N GLU A 283 38.48 -5.74 -23.96
CA GLU A 283 37.63 -5.56 -22.77
C GLU A 283 36.44 -4.63 -23.01
N THR A 284 36.43 -3.83 -24.09
CA THR A 284 35.35 -2.86 -24.38
C THR A 284 34.17 -3.44 -25.16
N PHE A 285 34.26 -4.69 -25.65
CA PHE A 285 33.18 -5.34 -26.40
C PHE A 285 32.90 -6.73 -25.84
N ALA A 286 32.40 -6.78 -24.60
CA ALA A 286 31.77 -7.99 -24.11
C ALA A 286 30.45 -8.22 -24.88
N PRO A 287 30.14 -9.46 -25.30
CA PRO A 287 28.85 -9.79 -25.92
C PRO A 287 27.69 -9.34 -25.02
N LEU A 288 26.60 -8.86 -25.62
CA LEU A 288 25.38 -8.41 -24.92
C LEU A 288 24.90 -9.42 -23.86
N GLU A 289 25.10 -10.71 -24.12
CA GLU A 289 24.80 -11.82 -23.22
C GLU A 289 25.56 -11.75 -21.88
N ASN A 290 26.83 -11.32 -21.88
CA ASN A 290 27.62 -11.12 -20.65
C ASN A 290 27.21 -9.84 -19.91
N THR A 291 26.84 -8.79 -20.64
CA THR A 291 26.42 -7.50 -20.08
C THR A 291 25.04 -7.59 -19.41
N LEU A 292 24.15 -8.43 -19.96
CA LEU A 292 22.80 -8.65 -19.41
C LEU A 292 22.75 -9.68 -18.28
N THR A 293 23.72 -10.59 -18.20
CA THR A 293 23.75 -11.65 -17.16
C THR A 293 24.78 -11.41 -16.06
N TRP A 294 25.48 -10.27 -16.08
CA TRP A 294 26.57 -9.95 -15.15
C TRP A 294 27.56 -11.12 -14.99
N GLY A 295 27.91 -11.77 -16.11
CA GLY A 295 28.91 -12.84 -16.16
C GLY A 295 28.47 -14.21 -15.65
N LYS A 296 27.16 -14.50 -15.50
CA LYS A 296 26.68 -15.83 -15.08
C LYS A 296 26.27 -16.79 -16.19
N GLY A 297 26.08 -16.34 -17.43
CA GLY A 297 25.75 -17.19 -18.58
C GLY A 297 24.36 -17.84 -18.48
N ILE A 298 23.61 -17.84 -19.58
CA ILE A 298 22.38 -18.65 -19.71
C ILE A 298 22.79 -19.94 -20.43
N PRO A 299 22.56 -21.15 -19.89
CA PRO A 299 22.76 -22.37 -20.64
C PRO A 299 21.73 -22.44 -21.77
N LEU A 300 22.18 -22.16 -23.00
CA LEU A 300 21.33 -22.17 -24.21
C LEU A 300 20.93 -23.59 -24.63
N ASP A 301 21.63 -24.63 -24.14
CA ASP A 301 21.36 -26.02 -24.49
C ASP A 301 20.06 -26.57 -23.87
N GLU A 302 19.58 -26.02 -22.75
CA GLU A 302 18.33 -26.46 -22.12
C GLU A 302 17.06 -25.84 -22.76
N GLN A 303 17.18 -24.69 -23.43
CA GLN A 303 16.04 -24.02 -24.07
C GLN A 303 15.84 -24.44 -25.54
N ALA A 304 16.89 -24.92 -26.21
CA ALA A 304 16.77 -25.52 -27.54
C ALA A 304 15.88 -26.77 -27.52
N ALA A 305 15.99 -27.60 -26.47
CA ALA A 305 15.15 -28.79 -26.28
C ALA A 305 13.66 -28.45 -26.00
N ALA A 306 13.39 -27.30 -25.37
CA ALA A 306 12.03 -26.83 -25.13
C ALA A 306 11.36 -26.32 -26.41
N LEU A 307 12.12 -25.70 -27.33
CA LEU A 307 11.64 -25.16 -28.60
C LEU A 307 11.42 -26.23 -29.68
N GLU A 308 12.17 -27.33 -29.68
CA GLU A 308 11.96 -28.47 -30.61
C GLU A 308 10.65 -29.25 -30.34
N SER A 309 10.09 -29.16 -29.12
CA SER A 309 8.85 -29.88 -28.76
C SER A 309 7.55 -29.19 -29.22
N THR A 310 7.62 -27.93 -29.68
CA THR A 310 6.45 -27.09 -29.96
C THR A 310 6.29 -26.66 -31.43
N GLN A 311 7.04 -27.23 -32.37
CA GLN A 311 6.84 -26.99 -33.81
C GLN A 311 6.25 -28.23 -34.50
N ALA A 312 4.94 -28.41 -34.38
CA ALA A 312 4.15 -29.24 -35.27
C ALA A 312 2.82 -28.56 -35.57
N PHE A 313 2.87 -27.41 -36.26
CA PHE A 313 1.73 -26.85 -36.99
C PHE A 313 2.25 -25.94 -38.10
N ASP A 314 2.15 -26.39 -39.34
CA ASP A 314 2.58 -25.66 -40.53
C ASP A 314 1.33 -25.36 -41.40
N PRO A 315 0.89 -24.09 -41.54
CA PRO A 315 -0.40 -23.77 -42.13
C PRO A 315 -0.37 -23.52 -43.64
N PHE A 316 0.70 -23.85 -44.37
CA PHE A 316 0.72 -23.71 -45.83
C PHE A 316 1.33 -24.92 -46.54
N LYS A 317 0.46 -25.88 -46.88
CA LYS A 317 0.72 -26.87 -47.93
C LYS A 317 -0.55 -27.07 -48.76
N ASP A 318 -0.58 -26.43 -49.93
CA ASP A 318 -1.63 -26.58 -50.95
C ASP A 318 -1.46 -27.88 -51.75
N GLU A 319 -2.59 -28.58 -52.00
CA GLU A 319 -3.20 -28.82 -53.32
C GLU A 319 -4.14 -30.04 -53.29
N SER A 320 -5.43 -29.82 -53.57
CA SER A 320 -6.22 -30.46 -54.64
C SER A 320 -7.73 -30.56 -54.33
N GLY A 321 -8.55 -30.10 -55.29
CA GLY A 321 -9.84 -30.73 -55.61
C GLY A 321 -11.14 -30.03 -55.22
N GLU A 322 -11.86 -29.59 -56.25
CA GLU A 322 -13.34 -29.55 -56.40
C GLU A 322 -14.17 -28.34 -55.92
N THR A 323 -14.41 -27.46 -56.90
CA THR A 323 -15.71 -26.95 -57.40
C THR A 323 -16.79 -26.51 -56.41
N ALA A 324 -17.13 -25.21 -56.41
CA ALA A 324 -18.27 -24.68 -57.19
C ALA A 324 -18.68 -23.25 -56.78
N ALA A 325 -19.08 -22.49 -57.81
CA ALA A 325 -20.02 -21.36 -57.84
C ALA A 325 -19.57 -19.99 -57.30
N VAL A 326 -19.31 -19.11 -58.27
CA VAL A 326 -19.21 -17.65 -58.18
C VAL A 326 -20.53 -17.06 -58.70
N ALA A 327 -21.03 -16.01 -58.06
CA ALA A 327 -21.82 -14.95 -58.69
C ALA A 327 -21.67 -13.68 -57.82
N ASP A 328 -20.86 -12.71 -58.23
CA ASP A 328 -21.20 -11.55 -59.09
C ASP A 328 -21.98 -10.45 -58.34
N THR A 329 -21.34 -9.30 -58.07
CA THR A 329 -21.66 -7.98 -58.67
C THR A 329 -21.08 -6.77 -57.90
N SER A 330 -20.20 -6.05 -58.61
CA SER A 330 -20.08 -4.58 -58.78
C SER A 330 -20.30 -3.54 -57.65
N VAL A 331 -19.22 -2.80 -57.39
CA VAL A 331 -19.02 -1.33 -57.42
C VAL A 331 -20.19 -0.38 -57.03
N SER A 332 -20.01 0.43 -55.97
CA SER A 332 -19.88 1.91 -56.03
C SER A 332 -20.44 2.66 -54.79
N SER A 333 -19.67 3.68 -54.39
CA SER A 333 -20.06 4.94 -53.75
C SER A 333 -20.15 5.05 -52.22
N ALA A 334 -19.50 6.13 -51.77
CA ALA A 334 -19.39 6.74 -50.46
C ALA A 334 -20.64 6.74 -49.56
N ALA A 335 -20.43 6.44 -48.27
CA ALA A 335 -21.20 6.96 -47.15
C ALA A 335 -20.38 6.88 -45.85
N GLU A 336 -20.58 7.85 -44.96
CA GLU A 336 -19.99 8.05 -43.63
C GLU A 336 -19.91 6.80 -42.72
N PRO A 337 -18.96 6.77 -41.76
CA PRO A 337 -18.92 5.72 -40.74
C PRO A 337 -20.13 5.84 -39.78
N PRO A 338 -20.69 4.72 -39.31
CA PRO A 338 -21.86 4.72 -38.45
C PRO A 338 -21.52 5.18 -37.02
N ALA A 339 -22.48 5.82 -36.36
CA ALA A 339 -22.41 6.22 -34.97
C ALA A 339 -22.27 5.00 -34.02
N PRO A 340 -21.56 5.15 -32.88
CA PRO A 340 -21.42 4.07 -31.90
C PRO A 340 -22.76 3.71 -31.24
N PRO A 341 -22.92 2.46 -30.77
CA PRO A 341 -24.18 1.98 -30.21
C PRO A 341 -24.55 2.72 -28.91
N GLU A 342 -25.85 3.08 -28.79
CA GLU A 342 -26.43 3.68 -27.59
C GLU A 342 -26.34 2.72 -26.39
N LEU A 343 -25.84 3.24 -25.27
CA LEU A 343 -25.88 2.58 -23.97
C LEU A 343 -27.34 2.53 -23.45
N PRO A 344 -27.78 1.43 -22.84
CA PRO A 344 -29.11 1.37 -22.23
C PRO A 344 -29.20 2.33 -21.03
N ALA A 345 -30.32 3.04 -20.93
CA ALA A 345 -30.59 4.00 -19.87
C ALA A 345 -30.56 3.34 -18.47
N PRO A 346 -30.02 4.03 -17.44
CA PRO A 346 -30.04 3.51 -16.07
C PRO A 346 -31.47 3.49 -15.51
N PRO A 347 -31.80 2.54 -14.62
CA PRO A 347 -33.12 2.47 -14.00
C PRO A 347 -33.38 3.69 -13.10
N GLU A 348 -34.61 4.23 -13.17
CA GLU A 348 -35.07 5.33 -12.32
C GLU A 348 -35.02 4.95 -10.83
N LEU A 349 -34.44 5.85 -10.02
CA LEU A 349 -34.46 5.77 -8.57
C LEU A 349 -35.89 6.07 -8.05
N PRO A 350 -36.41 5.30 -7.08
CA PRO A 350 -37.70 5.59 -6.48
C PRO A 350 -37.64 6.89 -5.65
N ALA A 351 -38.68 7.72 -5.76
CA ALA A 351 -38.81 8.98 -5.05
C ALA A 351 -38.78 8.79 -3.51
N PRO A 352 -38.17 9.73 -2.75
CA PRO A 352 -38.17 9.66 -1.29
C PRO A 352 -39.58 9.87 -0.72
N PRO A 353 -39.92 9.24 0.42
CA PRO A 353 -41.23 9.38 1.05
C PRO A 353 -41.43 10.79 1.63
N GLU A 354 -42.67 11.29 1.55
CA GLU A 354 -43.07 12.58 2.12
C GLU A 354 -42.90 12.61 3.66
N PRO A 355 -42.49 13.75 4.24
CA PRO A 355 -42.40 13.92 5.68
C PRO A 355 -43.81 13.97 6.32
N PRO A 356 -43.98 13.43 7.55
CA PRO A 356 -45.26 13.41 8.23
C PRO A 356 -45.71 14.83 8.65
N ALA A 357 -47.02 15.08 8.52
CA ALA A 357 -47.67 16.31 8.95
C ALA A 357 -47.56 16.53 10.48
N PRO A 358 -47.47 17.79 10.94
CA PRO A 358 -47.42 18.10 12.37
C PRO A 358 -48.76 17.78 13.05
N PRO A 359 -48.77 17.38 14.34
CA PRO A 359 -50.00 17.01 15.02
C PRO A 359 -50.89 18.23 15.27
N ALA A 360 -52.20 18.00 15.11
CA ALA A 360 -53.24 18.95 15.44
C ALA A 360 -53.27 19.23 16.95
N ASN A 361 -53.46 20.49 17.28
CA ASN A 361 -53.55 21.04 18.61
C ASN A 361 -54.92 20.65 19.21
N GLU A 362 -54.97 19.63 20.06
CA GLU A 362 -56.15 19.33 20.89
C GLU A 362 -56.00 20.00 22.26
N GLN A 363 -56.83 21.01 22.47
CA GLN A 363 -57.16 21.55 23.77
C GLN A 363 -57.86 20.47 24.59
N SER A 364 -57.35 20.17 25.79
CA SER A 364 -58.19 19.62 26.85
C SER A 364 -58.01 20.46 28.12
N ALA A 365 -59.12 21.05 28.53
CA ALA A 365 -59.34 21.61 29.85
C ALA A 365 -59.58 20.46 30.84
N GLY A 366 -59.15 20.63 32.09
CA GLY A 366 -59.59 19.76 33.18
C GLY A 366 -58.60 19.57 34.31
N GLU A 367 -58.19 20.65 34.98
CA GLU A 367 -57.55 20.56 36.30
C GLU A 367 -58.65 20.70 37.38
N GLN A 368 -59.00 19.59 38.02
CA GLN A 368 -59.72 19.57 39.29
C GLN A 368 -59.10 18.54 40.24
N SER A 369 -58.48 19.09 41.29
CA SER A 369 -58.60 18.70 42.70
C SER A 369 -58.69 17.22 43.07
N ALA A 370 -57.66 16.74 43.77
CA ALA A 370 -57.83 15.96 45.00
C ALA A 370 -56.50 15.91 45.76
N ALA A 371 -56.39 16.75 46.78
CA ALA A 371 -55.53 16.49 47.93
C ALA A 371 -56.33 15.68 48.96
N ASP A 372 -55.62 14.83 49.69
CA ASP A 372 -55.65 14.73 51.16
C ASP A 372 -55.77 13.29 51.68
N GLN A 373 -54.63 12.71 52.08
CA GLN A 373 -54.51 11.65 53.08
C GLN A 373 -53.19 11.82 53.86
N THR A 374 -53.29 12.50 55.00
CA THR A 374 -52.81 12.09 56.34
C THR A 374 -51.53 11.25 56.47
N SER A 375 -50.51 11.82 57.11
CA SER A 375 -49.72 11.21 58.22
C SER A 375 -48.89 12.32 58.88
N ASP A 376 -49.25 12.71 60.11
CA ASP A 376 -48.57 12.36 61.37
C ASP A 376 -47.08 12.73 61.38
N ASP A 377 -46.69 13.86 61.98
CA ASP A 377 -46.49 14.10 63.42
C ASP A 377 -45.02 13.86 63.84
N GLN A 378 -44.22 14.93 63.94
CA GLN A 378 -43.31 15.16 65.07
C GLN A 378 -42.74 16.61 65.08
N PRO A 379 -42.61 17.25 66.26
CA PRO A 379 -42.24 18.67 66.38
C PRO A 379 -40.84 18.93 66.96
N ALA A 380 -40.49 20.25 66.94
CA ALA A 380 -39.49 20.96 67.75
C ALA A 380 -38.01 20.75 67.34
N GLU A 381 -37.08 21.70 67.31
CA GLU A 381 -36.87 23.07 67.84
C GLU A 381 -36.04 23.82 66.76
N GLY A 382 -35.87 25.14 66.64
CA GLY A 382 -36.08 26.30 67.49
C GLY A 382 -35.05 27.36 67.08
N ALA A 383 -35.47 28.64 67.11
CA ALA A 383 -34.68 29.89 67.08
C ALA A 383 -33.81 30.20 65.83
N LYS A 384 -34.09 31.29 65.10
CA LYS A 384 -33.72 32.71 65.38
C LYS A 384 -32.19 32.87 65.52
N GLU A 385 -31.52 33.79 64.86
CA GLU A 385 -31.91 35.12 64.34
C GLU A 385 -30.93 35.55 63.24
#